data_AF-A0A9X8QVX7-F1
#
_entry.id   AF-A0A9X8QVX7-F1
#
_cell.length_a   1.000
_cell.length_b   1.000
_cell.length_c   1.000
_cell.angle_alpha   90.00
_cell.angle_beta   90.00
_cell.angle_gamma   90.00
#
_symmetry.space_group_name_H-M   'P 1'
#
loop_
_entity.id
_entity.type
_entity.pdbx_description
1 polymer ?
#
loop_
_entity_poly.entity_id
_entity_poly.type
_entity_poly.pdbx_seq_one_letter_code
_entity_poly.pdbx_strand_id
1 'polypeptide(L)'
;MTIRSTAEDPGQVVQELTEWLDRYRQVQVGDASWAYRSFAALVAEPGTFYRSAPWPMSDPQQLGRCFKTASQWAERPGWTYVEGFALVPSAAPFNAVEHAWCLTGEGQVADPSLPDGMAVGYVGIPLSDGFRHEQQLLRATDAVFTSDPSNLLAGVNEQILRTGLPRHALVPGRSAAFPKR
;
A
#
# COMPACT_ATOMS: atom_id res chain seq x y z
N MET A 1 2.56 33.92 13.03
CA MET A 1 2.03 33.41 11.75
C MET A 1 1.60 31.98 11.99
N THR A 2 0.30 31.80 12.27
CA THR A 2 -0.26 30.51 12.68
C THR A 2 -0.40 29.62 11.45
N ILE A 3 0.38 28.55 11.38
CA ILE A 3 0.17 27.50 10.36
C ILE A 3 -1.17 26.85 10.71
N ARG A 4 -2.19 27.12 9.88
CA ARG A 4 -3.45 26.36 9.94
C ARG A 4 -3.10 24.93 9.55
N SER A 5 -3.14 24.02 10.53
CA SER A 5 -3.31 22.60 10.23
C SER A 5 -4.70 22.45 9.63
N THR A 6 -4.78 22.45 8.31
CA THR A 6 -5.95 21.91 7.62
C THR A 6 -5.79 20.40 7.72
N ALA A 7 -6.41 19.80 8.73
CA ALA A 7 -6.74 18.39 8.64
C ALA A 7 -7.56 18.26 7.35
N GLU A 8 -6.96 17.71 6.30
CA GLU A 8 -7.60 17.56 5.00
C GLU A 8 -8.90 16.76 5.17
N ASP A 9 -9.95 17.18 4.46
CA ASP A 9 -11.23 16.49 4.51
C ASP A 9 -11.01 15.03 4.09
N PRO A 10 -11.33 14.05 4.95
CA PRO A 10 -11.17 12.65 4.62
C PRO A 10 -11.90 12.23 3.34
N GLY A 11 -13.03 12.88 3.03
CA GLY A 11 -13.73 12.67 1.76
C GLY A 11 -12.89 13.11 0.56
N GLN A 12 -12.19 14.24 0.67
CA GLN A 12 -11.30 14.76 -0.36
C GLN A 12 -10.09 13.84 -0.58
N VAL A 13 -9.43 13.38 0.49
CA VAL A 13 -8.28 12.47 0.39
C VAL A 13 -8.66 11.15 -0.30
N VAL A 14 -9.83 10.59 0.05
CA VAL A 14 -10.35 9.38 -0.61
C VAL A 14 -10.63 9.65 -2.10
N GLN A 15 -11.23 10.80 -2.42
CA GLN A 15 -11.49 11.19 -3.80
C GLN A 15 -10.19 11.32 -4.61
N GLU A 16 -9.18 12.02 -4.09
CA GLU A 16 -7.89 12.22 -4.76
C GLU A 16 -7.17 10.88 -5.03
N LEU A 17 -7.17 9.97 -4.05
CA LEU A 17 -6.62 8.63 -4.23
C LEU A 17 -7.41 7.83 -5.27
N THR A 18 -8.74 7.93 -5.28
CA THR A 18 -9.59 7.26 -6.27
C THR A 18 -9.30 7.77 -7.68
N GLU A 19 -9.26 9.08 -7.87
CA GLU A 19 -8.96 9.72 -9.15
C GLU A 19 -7.55 9.40 -9.63
N TRP A 20 -6.59 9.28 -8.70
CA TRP A 20 -5.25 8.85 -9.02
C TRP A 20 -5.21 7.39 -9.49
N LEU A 21 -5.84 6.46 -8.74
CA LEU A 21 -5.94 5.05 -9.13
C LEU A 21 -6.60 4.90 -10.50
N ASP A 22 -7.63 5.70 -10.76
CA ASP A 22 -8.38 5.72 -12.01
C ASP A 22 -7.53 6.15 -13.22
N ARG A 23 -6.57 7.05 -13.01
CA ARG A 23 -5.56 7.43 -14.00
C ARG A 23 -4.48 6.38 -14.15
N TYR A 24 -3.93 5.88 -13.04
CA TYR A 24 -2.78 4.97 -13.08
C TYR A 24 -3.15 3.59 -13.65
N ARG A 25 -4.40 3.13 -13.51
CA ARG A 25 -4.88 1.90 -14.18
C ARG A 25 -4.90 1.96 -15.71
N GLN A 26 -4.73 3.15 -16.31
CA GLN A 26 -4.56 3.28 -17.77
C GLN A 26 -3.18 2.82 -18.24
N VAL A 27 -2.18 2.77 -17.33
CA VAL A 27 -0.87 2.18 -17.59
C VAL A 27 -1.00 0.68 -17.44
N GLN A 28 -1.41 0.02 -18.53
CA GLN A 28 -1.74 -1.39 -18.54
C GLN A 28 -0.54 -2.27 -18.87
N VAL A 29 -0.51 -3.44 -18.24
CA VAL A 29 0.33 -4.59 -18.59
C VAL A 29 -0.55 -5.76 -19.01
N GLY A 30 0.03 -6.70 -19.76
CA GLY A 30 -0.66 -7.90 -20.19
C GLY A 30 -1.76 -7.67 -21.24
N ASP A 31 -2.64 -8.66 -21.39
CA ASP A 31 -3.77 -8.63 -22.32
C ASP A 31 -5.13 -8.65 -21.59
N ALA A 32 -6.23 -8.67 -22.34
CA ALA A 32 -7.59 -8.60 -21.79
C ALA A 32 -8.01 -9.82 -20.94
N SER A 33 -7.24 -10.91 -20.92
CA SER A 33 -7.52 -12.09 -20.10
C SER A 33 -7.00 -12.00 -18.67
N TRP A 34 -6.13 -11.02 -18.36
CA TRP A 34 -5.57 -10.84 -17.04
C TRP A 34 -6.63 -10.34 -16.06
N ALA A 35 -6.66 -10.92 -14.85
CA ALA A 35 -7.56 -10.48 -13.78
C ALA A 35 -7.40 -8.99 -13.46
N TYR A 36 -6.16 -8.51 -13.43
CA TYR A 36 -5.79 -7.12 -13.20
C TYR A 36 -4.72 -6.71 -14.20
N ARG A 37 -4.95 -5.61 -14.92
CA ARG A 37 -3.99 -5.09 -15.90
C ARG A 37 -3.02 -4.04 -15.34
N SER A 38 -2.99 -3.82 -14.04
CA SER A 38 -1.96 -3.00 -13.37
C SER A 38 -2.03 -3.20 -11.85
N PHE A 39 -0.99 -2.77 -11.12
CA PHE A 39 -1.02 -2.75 -9.66
C PHE A 39 -2.12 -1.84 -9.12
N ALA A 40 -2.36 -0.67 -9.74
CA ALA A 40 -3.49 0.18 -9.38
C ALA A 40 -4.85 -0.50 -9.59
N ALA A 41 -5.02 -1.30 -10.65
CA ALA A 41 -6.24 -2.08 -10.87
C ALA A 41 -6.40 -3.16 -9.78
N LEU A 42 -5.31 -3.81 -9.38
CA LEU A 42 -5.28 -4.76 -8.27
C LEU A 42 -5.62 -4.10 -6.93
N VAL A 43 -5.20 -2.87 -6.66
CA VAL A 43 -5.53 -2.15 -5.40
C VAL A 43 -6.96 -1.62 -5.41
N ALA A 44 -7.48 -1.20 -6.56
CA ALA A 44 -8.79 -0.56 -6.66
C ALA A 44 -9.98 -1.45 -6.26
N GLU A 45 -9.86 -2.78 -6.33
CA GLU A 45 -10.96 -3.70 -6.01
C GLU A 45 -10.98 -4.22 -4.55
N PRO A 46 -9.90 -4.83 -4.04
CA PRO A 46 -9.76 -5.30 -2.65
C PRO A 46 -9.16 -4.27 -1.69
N GLY A 47 -8.67 -3.13 -2.17
CA GLY A 47 -8.00 -2.13 -1.34
C GLY A 47 -8.91 -1.52 -0.29
N THR A 48 -8.31 -1.10 0.82
CA THR A 48 -8.97 -0.39 1.92
C THR A 48 -8.29 0.97 2.10
N PHE A 49 -9.08 2.00 2.34
CA PHE A 49 -8.55 3.32 2.71
C PHE A 49 -8.16 3.36 4.18
N TYR A 50 -7.02 3.99 4.47
CA TYR A 50 -6.56 4.26 5.81
C TYR A 50 -6.13 5.71 5.95
N ARG A 51 -6.45 6.28 7.12
CA ARG A 51 -5.95 7.60 7.51
C ARG A 51 -4.49 7.49 7.92
N SER A 52 -3.73 8.54 7.66
CA SER A 52 -2.40 8.66 8.26
C SER A 52 -2.52 8.72 9.79
N ALA A 53 -1.51 8.16 10.45
CA ALA A 53 -1.34 8.21 11.88
C ALA A 53 0.15 8.41 12.18
N PRO A 54 0.50 9.07 13.30
CA PRO A 54 1.89 9.20 13.72
C PRO A 54 2.56 7.84 13.91
N TRP A 55 3.86 7.78 13.63
CA TRP A 55 4.66 6.60 13.88
C TRP A 55 4.57 6.18 15.36
N PRO A 56 4.10 4.96 15.70
CA PRO A 56 3.75 4.61 17.07
C PRO A 56 4.94 4.12 17.91
N MET A 57 6.14 4.01 17.33
CA MET A 57 7.32 3.45 17.98
C MET A 57 8.34 4.53 18.34
N SER A 58 9.16 4.27 19.36
CA SER A 58 10.29 5.13 19.70
C SER A 58 11.47 5.01 18.73
N ASP A 59 11.55 3.87 18.01
CA ASP A 59 12.56 3.63 16.99
C ASP A 59 12.43 4.65 15.85
N PRO A 60 13.54 5.15 15.30
CA PRO A 60 13.47 6.07 14.18
C PRO A 60 12.89 5.38 12.93
N GLN A 61 12.11 6.12 12.15
CA GLN A 61 11.68 5.68 10.83
C GLN A 61 12.89 5.49 9.90
N GLN A 62 12.86 4.44 9.10
CA GLN A 62 13.89 4.04 8.15
C GLN A 62 13.48 4.44 6.72
N LEU A 63 13.88 5.65 6.33
CA LEU A 63 13.43 6.30 5.10
C LEU A 63 13.83 5.54 3.82
N GLY A 64 12.93 5.53 2.83
CA GLY A 64 13.21 5.05 1.48
C GLY A 64 13.36 3.53 1.33
N ARG A 65 12.95 2.74 2.35
CA ARG A 65 13.02 1.27 2.36
C ARG A 65 11.68 0.63 2.69
N CYS A 66 10.59 1.18 2.16
CA CYS A 66 9.21 0.86 2.57
C CYS A 66 8.89 -0.63 2.60
N PHE A 67 9.16 -1.37 1.52
CA PHE A 67 8.87 -2.80 1.45
C PHE A 67 9.64 -3.60 2.50
N LYS A 68 10.95 -3.37 2.60
CA LYS A 68 11.83 -4.04 3.56
C LYS A 68 11.43 -3.76 5.01
N THR A 69 11.25 -2.49 5.35
CA THR A 69 11.03 -2.07 6.74
C THR A 69 9.62 -2.43 7.18
N ALA A 70 8.61 -2.29 6.32
CA ALA A 70 7.27 -2.79 6.60
C ALA A 70 7.27 -4.31 6.78
N SER A 71 8.02 -5.06 5.97
CA SER A 71 8.12 -6.53 6.13
C SER A 71 8.71 -6.92 7.48
N GLN A 72 9.79 -6.25 7.90
CA GLN A 72 10.41 -6.48 9.21
C GLN A 72 9.47 -6.13 10.36
N TRP A 73 8.75 -5.01 10.28
CA TRP A 73 7.82 -4.60 11.32
C TRP A 73 6.57 -5.50 11.40
N ALA A 74 6.12 -6.06 10.28
CA ALA A 74 5.01 -7.00 10.26
C ALA A 74 5.34 -8.36 10.88
N GLU A 75 6.60 -8.68 11.18
CA GLU A 75 6.94 -9.84 12.03
C GLU A 75 6.49 -9.66 13.50
N ARG A 76 6.16 -8.43 13.89
CA ARG A 76 5.67 -8.16 15.24
C ARG A 76 4.27 -8.75 15.42
N PRO A 77 4.00 -9.44 16.56
CA PRO A 77 2.68 -9.99 16.82
C PRO A 77 1.56 -8.96 16.70
N GLY A 78 0.53 -9.30 15.91
CA GLY A 78 -0.65 -8.47 15.70
C GLY A 78 -0.47 -7.32 14.71
N TRP A 79 0.71 -7.16 14.11
CA TRP A 79 0.92 -6.21 13.03
C TRP A 79 0.60 -6.87 11.68
N THR A 80 0.16 -6.07 10.72
CA THR A 80 -0.27 -6.57 9.41
C THR A 80 0.43 -5.78 8.32
N TYR A 81 1.15 -6.47 7.44
CA TYR A 81 1.74 -5.84 6.27
C TYR A 81 0.66 -5.37 5.29
N VAL A 82 0.84 -4.18 4.72
CA VAL A 82 -0.03 -3.63 3.68
C VAL A 82 0.80 -3.11 2.53
N GLU A 83 0.38 -3.39 1.31
CA GLU A 83 0.97 -2.83 0.09
C GLU A 83 -0.10 -2.10 -0.72
N GLY A 84 0.26 -0.94 -1.25
CA GLY A 84 -0.68 -0.07 -1.96
C GLY A 84 -0.05 1.25 -2.35
N PHE A 85 -0.80 2.33 -2.14
CA PHE A 85 -0.40 3.70 -2.45
C PHE A 85 -0.54 4.62 -1.23
N ALA A 86 0.43 5.50 -1.05
CA ALA A 86 0.39 6.61 -0.10
C ALA A 86 0.17 7.92 -0.87
N LEU A 87 -0.77 8.77 -0.43
CA LEU A 87 -0.95 10.12 -0.93
C LEU A 87 0.04 11.06 -0.23
N VAL A 88 1.03 11.54 -0.97
CA VAL A 88 2.11 12.45 -0.56
C VAL A 88 2.02 13.72 -1.40
N PRO A 89 1.30 14.77 -0.93
CA PRO A 89 1.08 15.99 -1.70
C PRO A 89 2.38 16.70 -2.14
N SER A 90 3.47 16.53 -1.38
CA SER A 90 4.77 17.09 -1.70
C SER A 90 5.51 16.36 -2.83
N ALA A 91 5.02 15.21 -3.29
CA ALA A 91 5.65 14.41 -4.35
C ALA A 91 5.19 14.80 -5.78
N ALA A 92 4.68 16.02 -5.95
CA ALA A 92 4.20 16.53 -7.24
C ALA A 92 5.24 16.35 -8.37
N PRO A 93 4.80 16.00 -9.60
CA PRO A 93 3.41 15.92 -10.06
C PRO A 93 2.69 14.59 -9.76
N PHE A 94 3.38 13.58 -9.21
CA PHE A 94 2.83 12.26 -8.91
C PHE A 94 2.58 12.13 -7.41
N ASN A 95 1.47 12.71 -6.95
CA ASN A 95 1.17 12.83 -5.53
C ASN A 95 0.82 11.49 -4.86
N ALA A 96 0.59 10.40 -5.59
CA ALA A 96 0.48 9.08 -4.97
C ALA A 96 1.65 8.20 -5.41
N VAL A 97 2.24 7.52 -4.43
CA VAL A 97 3.42 6.68 -4.61
C VAL A 97 3.12 5.26 -4.18
N GLU A 98 3.62 4.29 -4.93
CA GLU A 98 3.61 2.88 -4.53
C GLU A 98 4.37 2.73 -3.21
N HIS A 99 3.77 2.05 -2.24
CA HIS A 99 4.26 2.05 -0.88
C HIS A 99 3.84 0.82 -0.10
N ALA A 100 4.58 0.53 0.96
CA ALA A 100 4.25 -0.49 1.94
C ALA A 100 4.37 0.05 3.36
N TRP A 101 3.45 -0.39 4.22
CA TRP A 101 3.36 0.02 5.62
C TRP A 101 2.80 -1.14 6.46
N CYS A 102 2.61 -0.92 7.76
CA CYS A 102 1.93 -1.86 8.63
C CYS A 102 0.62 -1.29 9.17
N LEU A 103 -0.32 -2.16 9.51
CA LEU A 103 -1.36 -1.85 10.47
C LEU A 103 -0.97 -2.38 11.84
N THR A 104 -1.20 -1.61 12.89
CA THR A 104 -1.07 -2.09 14.26
C THR A 104 -2.17 -3.10 14.61
N GLY A 105 -2.08 -3.70 15.80
CA GLY A 105 -3.15 -4.53 16.35
C GLY A 105 -4.51 -3.83 16.43
N GLU A 106 -4.52 -2.50 16.50
CA GLU A 106 -5.75 -1.67 16.51
C GLU A 106 -6.21 -1.25 15.10
N GLY A 107 -5.48 -1.63 14.05
CA GLY A 107 -5.80 -1.27 12.67
C GLY A 107 -5.36 0.13 12.26
N GLN A 108 -4.51 0.80 13.06
CA GLN A 108 -3.93 2.09 12.71
C GLN A 108 -2.73 1.94 11.79
N VAL A 109 -2.54 2.87 10.86
CA VAL A 109 -1.34 2.91 10.02
C VAL A 109 -0.10 3.13 10.89
N ALA A 110 0.92 2.32 10.66
CA ALA A 110 2.26 2.47 11.18
C ALA A 110 3.21 2.41 9.97
N ASP A 111 3.64 3.58 9.49
CA ASP A 111 4.54 3.71 8.36
C ASP A 111 5.98 3.84 8.83
N PRO A 112 6.83 2.81 8.67
CA PRO A 112 8.20 2.86 9.15
C PRO A 112 9.13 3.63 8.23
N SER A 113 8.66 4.18 7.11
CA SER A 113 9.54 4.59 5.99
C SER A 113 9.23 5.95 5.38
N LEU A 114 8.11 6.56 5.78
CA LEU A 114 7.63 7.84 5.29
C LEU A 114 7.44 8.77 6.50
N PRO A 115 8.14 9.93 6.58
CA PRO A 115 8.08 10.78 7.76
C PRO A 115 6.66 11.20 8.13
N ASP A 116 6.40 11.32 9.44
CA ASP A 116 5.10 11.81 9.93
C ASP A 116 4.71 13.14 9.26
N GLY A 117 3.44 13.22 8.82
CA GLY A 117 2.88 14.38 8.16
C GLY A 117 3.18 14.51 6.66
N MET A 118 4.02 13.65 6.08
CA MET A 118 4.27 13.63 4.64
C MET A 118 3.13 12.98 3.85
N ALA A 119 2.60 11.87 4.37
CA ALA A 119 1.43 11.21 3.80
C ALA A 119 0.15 11.67 4.49
N VAL A 120 -0.87 11.94 3.68
CA VAL A 120 -2.19 12.42 4.16
C VAL A 120 -3.26 11.32 4.13
N GLY A 121 -2.98 10.22 3.43
CA GLY A 121 -3.83 9.04 3.38
C GLY A 121 -3.18 7.88 2.63
N TYR A 122 -3.76 6.70 2.79
CA TYR A 122 -3.26 5.46 2.23
C TYR A 122 -4.41 4.65 1.64
N VAL A 123 -4.14 3.90 0.58
CA VAL A 123 -5.05 2.88 0.05
C VAL A 123 -4.26 1.63 -0.29
N GLY A 124 -4.61 0.50 0.31
CA GLY A 124 -3.81 -0.71 0.12
C GLY A 124 -4.49 -1.98 0.59
N ILE A 125 -3.81 -3.09 0.34
CA ILE A 125 -4.32 -4.45 0.54
C ILE A 125 -3.62 -5.05 1.76
N PRO A 126 -4.32 -5.30 2.88
CA PRO A 126 -3.74 -5.95 4.04
C PRO A 126 -3.52 -7.44 3.78
N LEU A 127 -2.28 -7.91 3.92
CA LEU A 127 -1.87 -9.26 3.55
C LEU A 127 -1.76 -10.19 4.74
N SER A 128 -2.11 -11.46 4.52
CA SER A 128 -1.77 -12.51 5.48
C SER A 128 -0.25 -12.75 5.48
N ASP A 129 0.30 -13.06 6.66
CA ASP A 129 1.74 -13.30 6.79
C ASP A 129 2.22 -14.45 5.90
N GLY A 130 1.44 -15.53 5.85
CA GLY A 130 1.75 -16.69 5.02
C GLY A 130 1.85 -16.35 3.54
N PHE A 131 0.90 -15.57 3.01
CA PHE A 131 0.94 -15.16 1.61
C PHE A 131 2.09 -14.20 1.33
N ARG A 132 2.30 -13.21 2.20
CA ARG A 132 3.43 -12.28 2.11
C ARG A 132 4.77 -13.04 2.05
N HIS A 133 5.01 -13.93 3.01
CA HIS A 133 6.25 -14.72 3.07
C HIS A 133 6.44 -15.59 1.84
N GLU A 134 5.39 -16.26 1.38
CA GLU A 134 5.43 -17.07 0.15
C GLU A 134 5.85 -16.22 -1.05
N GLN A 135 5.19 -15.09 -1.28
CA GLN A 135 5.46 -14.24 -2.44
C GLN A 135 6.85 -13.59 -2.38
N GLN A 136 7.28 -13.10 -1.21
CA GLN A 136 8.61 -12.52 -1.03
C GLN A 136 9.71 -13.55 -1.29
N LEU A 137 9.50 -14.80 -0.86
CA LEU A 137 10.43 -15.89 -1.10
C LEU A 137 10.47 -16.27 -2.59
N LEU A 138 9.32 -16.46 -3.23
CA LEU A 138 9.22 -16.81 -4.65
C LEU A 138 9.82 -15.73 -5.57
N ARG A 139 9.64 -14.46 -5.21
CA ARG A 139 10.10 -13.30 -6.00
C ARG A 139 11.50 -12.82 -5.60
N ALA A 140 12.08 -13.38 -4.54
CA ALA A 140 13.34 -12.94 -3.96
C ALA A 140 13.40 -11.41 -3.73
N THR A 141 12.34 -10.85 -3.16
CA THR A 141 12.17 -9.39 -2.98
C THR A 141 11.28 -9.08 -1.77
N ASP A 142 11.32 -7.86 -1.25
CA ASP A 142 10.51 -7.47 -0.08
C ASP A 142 9.09 -6.99 -0.47
N ALA A 143 8.88 -6.59 -1.73
CA ALA A 143 7.55 -6.30 -2.26
C ALA A 143 6.76 -7.60 -2.52
N VAL A 144 5.43 -7.56 -2.42
CA VAL A 144 4.52 -8.68 -2.75
C VAL A 144 3.88 -8.49 -4.13
N PHE A 145 3.48 -7.27 -4.50
CA PHE A 145 2.76 -7.01 -5.75
C PHE A 145 3.52 -6.17 -6.75
N THR A 146 4.12 -5.07 -6.33
CA THR A 146 4.79 -4.12 -7.23
C THR A 146 6.28 -4.41 -7.38
N SER A 147 6.94 -3.64 -8.23
CA SER A 147 8.39 -3.68 -8.41
C SER A 147 9.08 -3.16 -7.16
N ASP A 148 10.19 -3.78 -6.77
CA ASP A 148 10.98 -3.34 -5.63
C ASP A 148 12.17 -2.50 -6.11
N PRO A 149 12.25 -1.19 -5.77
CA PRO A 149 13.37 -0.34 -6.17
C PRO A 149 14.73 -0.86 -5.69
N SER A 150 14.76 -1.67 -4.63
CA SER A 150 15.98 -2.28 -4.09
C SER A 150 16.40 -3.57 -4.82
N ASN A 151 15.53 -4.14 -5.65
CA ASN A 151 15.82 -5.28 -6.51
C ASN A 151 15.33 -5.01 -7.94
N LEU A 152 16.23 -4.49 -8.79
CA LEU A 152 15.93 -4.11 -10.18
C LEU A 152 15.46 -5.27 -11.08
N LEU A 153 15.63 -6.53 -10.67
CA LEU A 153 15.14 -7.71 -11.39
C LEU A 153 13.71 -8.09 -10.97
N ALA A 154 13.24 -7.61 -9.82
CA ALA A 154 11.89 -7.84 -9.34
C ALA A 154 10.94 -6.79 -9.95
N GLY A 155 10.41 -7.11 -11.13
CA GLY A 155 9.27 -6.39 -11.72
C GLY A 155 7.96 -6.66 -10.97
N VAL A 156 6.84 -6.16 -11.49
CA VAL A 156 5.50 -6.44 -10.92
C VAL A 156 5.20 -7.94 -10.85
N ASN A 157 4.35 -8.34 -9.90
CA ASN A 157 3.94 -9.73 -9.71
C ASN A 157 2.91 -10.13 -10.79
N GLU A 158 3.40 -10.42 -12.00
CA GLU A 158 2.57 -10.78 -13.16
C GLU A 158 1.67 -12.00 -12.91
N GLN A 159 2.12 -12.95 -12.09
CA GLN A 159 1.30 -14.12 -11.76
C GLN A 159 0.01 -13.70 -11.05
N ILE A 160 0.10 -12.83 -10.04
CA ILE A 160 -1.07 -12.31 -9.32
C ILE A 160 -1.90 -11.41 -10.22
N LEU A 161 -1.27 -10.54 -11.03
CA LEU A 161 -2.00 -9.70 -11.97
C LEU A 161 -2.79 -10.54 -13.00
N ARG A 162 -2.21 -11.65 -13.47
CA ARG A 162 -2.86 -12.54 -14.43
C ARG A 162 -3.97 -13.38 -13.81
N THR A 163 -3.73 -13.96 -12.63
CA THR A 163 -4.61 -15.00 -12.04
C THR A 163 -5.55 -14.48 -10.96
N GLY A 164 -5.29 -13.29 -10.43
CA GLY A 164 -6.02 -12.69 -9.33
C GLY A 164 -5.48 -13.09 -7.95
N LEU A 165 -6.04 -12.49 -6.90
CA LEU A 165 -5.64 -12.79 -5.52
C LEU A 165 -6.23 -14.13 -5.07
N PRO A 166 -5.42 -15.07 -4.54
CA PRO A 166 -5.96 -16.25 -3.91
C PRO A 166 -6.68 -15.89 -2.61
N ARG A 167 -7.67 -16.69 -2.20
CA ARG A 167 -8.52 -16.40 -1.03
C ARG A 167 -7.76 -16.21 0.28
N HIS A 168 -6.60 -16.87 0.41
CA HIS A 168 -5.77 -16.79 1.62
C HIS A 168 -4.81 -15.59 1.62
N ALA A 169 -4.80 -14.77 0.56
CA ALA A 169 -3.91 -13.61 0.46
C ALA A 169 -4.25 -12.50 1.47
N LEU A 170 -5.52 -12.38 1.84
CA LEU A 170 -6.03 -11.30 2.67
C LEU A 170 -6.16 -11.72 4.13
N VAL A 171 -5.99 -10.77 5.05
CA VAL A 171 -6.34 -10.99 6.46
C VAL A 171 -7.86 -11.18 6.60
N PRO A 172 -8.34 -12.23 7.29
CA PRO A 172 -9.77 -12.43 7.52
C PRO A 172 -10.40 -11.27 8.30
N GLY A 173 -11.53 -10.75 7.83
CA GLY A 173 -12.44 -9.93 8.65
C GLY A 173 -12.06 -8.46 8.91
N ARG A 174 -11.07 -7.90 8.21
CA ARG A 174 -10.74 -6.47 8.28
C ARG A 174 -11.03 -5.79 6.92
N SER A 175 -12.23 -5.25 6.76
CA SER A 175 -12.52 -4.30 5.68
C SER A 175 -13.34 -3.14 6.22
N ALA A 176 -12.77 -1.94 6.17
CA ALA A 176 -13.57 -0.79 5.77
C ALA A 176 -13.54 -0.81 4.25
N ALA A 177 -14.59 -1.33 3.61
CA ALA A 177 -14.63 -1.43 2.17
C ALA A 177 -14.42 -0.04 1.54
N PHE A 178 -13.51 0.06 0.58
CA PHE A 178 -13.44 1.22 -0.29
C PHE A 178 -14.82 1.41 -0.97
N PRO A 179 -15.37 2.63 -1.04
CA PRO A 179 -16.68 2.83 -1.64
C PRO A 179 -16.65 2.35 -3.09
N LYS A 180 -17.37 1.25 -3.35
CA LYS A 180 -17.68 0.81 -4.71
C LYS A 180 -18.78 1.74 -5.24
N ARG A 181 -18.58 2.26 -6.45
CA ARG A 181 -19.60 3.02 -7.16
C ARG A 181 -20.87 2.18 -7.36
#